data_AF-A0A293MRE6-F1
#
_entry.id   AF-A0A293MRE6-F1
#
_cell.length_a   1.000
_cell.length_b   1.000
_cell.length_c   1.000
_cell.angle_alpha   90.00
_cell.angle_beta   90.00
_cell.angle_gamma   90.00
#
_symmetry.space_group_name_H-M   'P 1'
#
loop_
_entity.id
_entity.type
_entity.pdbx_description
1 polymer ?
#
loop_
_entity_poly.entity_id
_entity_poly.type
_entity_poly.pdbx_seq_one_letter_code
_entity_poly.pdbx_strand_id
1 'polypeptide(L)'
;MPASQDNPPYTSQEIVTDRGRQFEASVFSSLLALLGTSRLRTTAYHPASNGLIERFHRQLKAALTAYEAPTHWADHLPLVLLGIRSAVKTDFAASAAEMVYGSALRLPGHFFDPMPEASLSQADFLARLRSALCRLRPLPVRECSSRPFYVPKDLLNASHVF
;
A
#
# COMPACT_ATOMS: atom_id res chain seq x y z
N MET A 1 10.34 -12.68 28.64
CA MET A 1 10.45 -11.68 27.56
C MET A 1 10.34 -12.45 26.25
N PRO A 2 9.18 -12.54 25.58
CA PRO A 2 9.14 -13.20 24.28
C PRO A 2 9.74 -12.26 23.23
N ALA A 3 10.45 -12.85 22.28
CA ALA A 3 11.23 -12.20 21.25
C ALA A 3 10.39 -11.24 20.41
N SER A 4 10.95 -10.06 20.13
CA SER A 4 10.47 -9.13 19.13
C SER A 4 10.52 -9.82 17.76
N GLN A 5 9.40 -10.40 17.34
CA GLN A 5 9.23 -10.89 15.99
C GLN A 5 9.15 -9.65 15.07
N ASP A 6 10.27 -9.33 14.44
CA ASP A 6 10.32 -8.35 13.35
C ASP A 6 9.52 -8.91 12.18
N ASN A 7 8.20 -8.70 12.21
CA ASN A 7 7.33 -9.00 11.09
C ASN A 7 7.77 -8.15 9.88
N PRO A 8 7.81 -8.72 8.67
CA PRO A 8 8.15 -7.94 7.48
C PRO A 8 7.16 -6.77 7.33
N PRO A 9 7.60 -5.62 6.80
CA PRO A 9 6.86 -4.35 6.86
C PRO A 9 5.50 -4.35 6.12
N TYR A 10 5.18 -5.43 5.40
CA TYR A 10 3.97 -5.58 4.62
C TYR A 10 2.92 -6.52 5.25
N THR A 11 3.25 -7.17 6.37
CA THR A 11 2.31 -8.10 7.01
C THR A 11 1.43 -7.36 8.00
N SER A 12 0.10 -7.44 7.78
CA SER A 12 -0.87 -6.91 8.72
C SER A 12 -0.69 -7.55 10.10
N GLN A 13 -0.60 -6.71 11.13
CA GLN A 13 -0.47 -7.16 12.52
C GLN A 13 -1.76 -7.81 13.02
N GLU A 14 -2.91 -7.34 12.52
CA GLU A 14 -4.23 -7.80 12.93
C GLU A 14 -5.15 -8.00 11.72
N ILE A 15 -5.96 -9.05 11.75
CA ILE A 15 -7.02 -9.31 10.76
C ILE A 15 -8.34 -9.49 11.51
N VAL A 16 -9.35 -8.71 11.11
CA VAL A 16 -10.72 -8.82 11.61
C VAL A 16 -11.52 -9.76 10.70
N THR A 17 -12.08 -10.83 11.25
CA THR A 17 -12.96 -11.76 10.53
C THR A 17 -14.28 -11.95 11.25
N ASP A 18 -15.30 -12.40 10.50
CA ASP A 18 -16.50 -12.95 11.12
C ASP A 18 -16.25 -14.35 11.71
N ARG A 19 -17.30 -14.96 12.25
CA ARG A 19 -17.29 -16.31 12.82
C ARG A 19 -17.57 -17.40 11.77
N GLY A 20 -17.33 -17.12 10.50
CA GLY A 20 -17.48 -18.09 9.42
C GLY A 20 -16.56 -19.30 9.63
N ARG A 21 -17.06 -20.50 9.31
CA ARG A 21 -16.31 -21.76 9.54
C ARG A 21 -14.95 -21.76 8.86
N GLN A 22 -14.82 -21.14 7.69
CA GLN A 22 -13.57 -21.03 6.96
C GLN A 22 -12.50 -20.23 7.73
N PHE A 23 -12.92 -19.21 8.47
CA PHE A 23 -12.01 -18.42 9.29
C PHE A 23 -11.78 -19.07 10.64
N GLU A 24 -12.69 -19.90 11.14
CA GLU A 24 -12.52 -20.67 12.39
C GLU A 24 -11.70 -21.96 12.24
N ALA A 25 -11.41 -22.38 11.01
CA ALA A 25 -10.65 -23.59 10.75
C ALA A 25 -9.22 -23.54 11.35
N SER A 26 -8.71 -24.71 11.76
CA SER A 26 -7.34 -24.85 12.28
C SER A 26 -6.31 -24.39 11.26
N VAL A 27 -6.52 -24.70 9.98
CA VAL A 27 -5.65 -24.28 8.86
C VAL A 27 -5.48 -22.76 8.82
N PHE A 28 -6.57 -22.00 8.97
CA PHE A 28 -6.52 -20.55 8.99
C PHE A 28 -5.76 -20.03 10.22
N SER A 29 -5.98 -20.65 11.38
CA SER A 29 -5.27 -20.30 12.62
C SER A 29 -3.76 -20.57 12.52
N SER A 30 -3.37 -21.69 11.92
CA SER A 30 -1.96 -22.03 11.66
C SER A 30 -1.31 -21.05 10.66
N LEU A 31 -2.03 -20.64 9.62
CA LEU A 31 -1.56 -19.65 8.66
C LEU A 31 -1.32 -18.28 9.31
N LEU A 32 -2.22 -17.84 10.17
CA LEU A 32 -2.05 -16.57 10.90
C LEU A 32 -0.88 -16.63 11.89
N ALA A 33 -0.69 -17.77 12.56
CA ALA A 33 0.46 -17.98 13.43
C ALA A 33 1.79 -17.93 12.64
N LEU A 34 1.82 -18.49 11.43
CA LEU A 34 2.99 -18.44 10.56
C LEU A 34 3.31 -17.00 10.10
N LEU A 35 2.28 -16.21 9.81
CA LEU A 35 2.42 -14.81 9.39
C LEU A 35 2.68 -13.85 10.58
N GLY A 36 2.61 -14.34 11.82
CA GLY A 36 2.70 -13.47 13.00
C GLY A 36 1.54 -12.48 13.10
N THR A 37 0.38 -12.82 12.55
CA THR A 37 -0.81 -11.97 12.50
C THR A 37 -1.83 -12.40 13.56
N SER A 38 -2.34 -11.44 14.33
CA SER A 38 -3.40 -11.68 15.31
C SER A 38 -4.78 -11.67 14.66
N ARG A 39 -5.65 -12.60 15.05
CA ARG A 39 -7.04 -12.64 14.58
C ARG A 39 -7.98 -11.97 15.56
N LEU A 40 -8.73 -10.99 15.10
CA LEU A 40 -9.85 -10.39 15.81
C LEU A 40 -11.17 -10.95 15.26
N ARG A 41 -12.04 -11.41 16.15
CA ARG A 41 -13.36 -11.91 15.76
C ARG A 41 -14.39 -10.82 15.96
N THR A 42 -15.18 -10.50 14.93
CA THR A 42 -16.35 -9.65 15.13
C THR A 42 -17.33 -10.35 16.08
N THR A 43 -17.87 -9.63 17.05
CA THR A 43 -18.97 -10.16 17.86
C THR A 43 -20.20 -10.38 16.97
N ALA A 44 -21.04 -11.36 17.34
CA ALA A 44 -22.35 -11.48 16.69
C ALA A 44 -23.10 -10.15 16.87
N TYR A 45 -23.69 -9.62 15.80
CA TYR A 45 -24.35 -8.31 15.77
C TYR A 45 -23.41 -7.11 15.97
N HIS A 46 -22.23 -7.09 15.35
CA HIS A 46 -21.41 -5.88 15.22
C HIS A 46 -21.52 -5.24 13.81
N PRO A 47 -22.64 -4.54 13.50
CA PRO A 47 -22.91 -4.00 12.17
C PRO A 47 -21.91 -2.92 11.73
N ALA A 48 -21.15 -2.32 12.65
CA ALA A 48 -20.14 -1.32 12.31
C ALA A 48 -18.89 -1.94 11.66
N SER A 49 -18.34 -3.01 12.25
CA SER A 49 -17.14 -3.69 11.71
C SER A 49 -17.43 -4.43 10.42
N ASN A 50 -18.57 -5.13 10.34
CA ASN A 50 -18.97 -5.79 9.10
C ASN A 50 -19.57 -4.81 8.07
N GLY A 51 -20.07 -3.66 8.50
CA GLY A 51 -20.70 -2.69 7.62
C GLY A 51 -19.77 -2.15 6.53
N LEU A 52 -18.47 -1.97 6.83
CA LEU A 52 -17.50 -1.52 5.83
C LEU A 52 -17.28 -2.56 4.73
N ILE A 53 -17.07 -3.82 5.11
CA ILE A 53 -16.87 -4.91 4.14
C ILE A 53 -18.16 -5.21 3.37
N GLU A 54 -19.32 -5.13 4.02
CA GLU A 54 -20.63 -5.30 3.37
C GLU A 54 -20.92 -4.18 2.35
N ARG A 55 -20.62 -2.93 2.68
CA ARG A 55 -20.72 -1.80 1.73
C ARG A 55 -19.77 -2.00 0.55
N PHE A 56 -18.54 -2.41 0.82
CA PHE A 56 -17.58 -2.73 -0.24
C PHE A 56 -18.08 -3.88 -1.14
N HIS A 57 -18.57 -4.97 -0.55
CA HIS A 57 -19.14 -6.09 -1.32
C HIS A 57 -20.33 -5.66 -2.17
N ARG A 58 -21.19 -4.75 -1.67
CA ARG A 58 -22.31 -4.21 -2.44
C ARG A 58 -21.84 -3.43 -3.66
N GLN A 59 -20.85 -2.55 -3.47
CA GLN A 59 -20.24 -1.78 -4.56
C GLN A 59 -19.58 -2.71 -5.59
N LEU A 60 -18.83 -3.72 -5.12
CA LEU A 60 -18.17 -4.69 -5.99
C LEU A 60 -19.18 -5.48 -6.83
N LYS A 61 -20.24 -5.99 -6.21
CA LYS A 61 -21.31 -6.71 -6.92
C LYS A 61 -21.98 -5.81 -7.95
N ALA A 62 -22.33 -4.57 -7.59
CA ALA A 62 -22.95 -3.61 -8.50
C ALA A 62 -22.07 -3.33 -9.73
N ALA A 63 -20.76 -3.14 -9.52
CA ALA A 63 -19.81 -2.92 -10.61
C ALA A 63 -19.65 -4.14 -11.52
N LEU A 64 -19.63 -5.35 -10.94
CA LEU A 64 -19.59 -6.60 -11.73
C LEU A 64 -20.89 -6.83 -12.51
N THR A 65 -22.05 -6.54 -11.94
CA THR A 65 -23.35 -6.68 -12.64
C THR A 65 -23.55 -5.67 -13.77
N ALA A 66 -22.79 -4.58 -13.78
CA ALA A 66 -22.83 -3.61 -14.86
C ALA A 66 -22.09 -4.10 -16.13
N TYR A 67 -21.30 -5.17 -16.04
CA TYR A 67 -20.66 -5.80 -17.20
C TYR A 67 -21.60 -6.81 -17.87
N GLU A 68 -21.71 -6.75 -19.20
CA GLU A 68 -22.61 -7.57 -20.04
C GLU A 68 -22.15 -9.04 -20.21
N ALA A 69 -21.45 -9.62 -19.23
CA ALA A 69 -20.95 -11.00 -19.27
C ALA A 69 -20.90 -11.64 -17.86
N PRO A 70 -22.06 -11.95 -17.25
CA PRO A 70 -22.12 -12.46 -15.88
C PRO A 70 -21.41 -13.81 -15.68
N THR A 71 -21.25 -14.62 -16.73
CA THR A 71 -20.54 -15.90 -16.71
C THR A 71 -19.02 -15.76 -16.60
N HIS A 72 -18.45 -14.64 -17.06
CA HIS A 72 -17.00 -14.38 -17.10
C HIS A 72 -16.58 -13.26 -16.14
N TRP A 73 -17.35 -13.04 -15.06
CA TRP A 73 -17.12 -11.96 -14.11
C TRP A 73 -15.70 -11.97 -13.51
N ALA A 74 -15.07 -13.15 -13.38
CA ALA A 74 -13.73 -13.31 -12.84
C ALA A 74 -12.67 -12.65 -13.75
N ASP A 75 -12.86 -12.67 -15.07
CA ASP A 75 -11.95 -12.06 -16.05
C ASP A 75 -12.00 -10.52 -15.96
N HIS A 76 -13.14 -9.98 -15.55
CA HIS A 76 -13.35 -8.54 -15.36
C HIS A 76 -12.97 -8.04 -13.96
N LEU A 77 -12.76 -8.94 -13.00
CA LEU A 77 -12.47 -8.61 -11.61
C LEU A 77 -11.25 -7.69 -11.45
N PRO A 78 -10.10 -7.90 -12.14
CA PRO A 78 -8.95 -7.01 -12.01
C PRO A 78 -9.27 -5.57 -12.41
N LEU A 79 -10.02 -5.37 -13.50
CA LEU A 79 -10.39 -4.06 -14.03
C LEU A 79 -11.40 -3.35 -13.12
N VAL A 80 -12.39 -4.09 -12.61
CA VAL A 80 -13.36 -3.57 -11.64
C VAL A 80 -12.67 -3.15 -10.34
N LEU A 81 -11.77 -3.99 -9.82
CA LEU A 81 -11.00 -3.67 -8.61
C LEU A 81 -10.07 -2.46 -8.82
N LEU A 82 -9.47 -2.33 -9.99
CA LEU A 82 -8.68 -1.14 -10.35
C LEU A 82 -9.55 0.12 -10.24
N GLY A 83 -10.71 0.13 -10.89
CA GLY A 83 -11.64 1.26 -10.85
C GLY A 83 -12.10 1.62 -9.44
N ILE A 84 -12.45 0.62 -8.62
CA ILE A 84 -12.84 0.85 -7.22
C ILE A 84 -11.69 1.43 -6.38
N ARG A 85 -10.44 0.99 -6.61
CA ARG A 85 -9.27 1.45 -5.86
C ARG A 85 -8.80 2.84 -6.28
N SER A 86 -8.97 3.20 -7.55
CA SER A 86 -8.60 4.52 -8.09
C SER A 86 -9.69 5.57 -7.95
N ALA A 87 -10.94 5.19 -7.65
CA ALA A 87 -12.02 6.14 -7.41
C ALA A 87 -11.76 6.97 -6.15
N VAL A 88 -11.79 8.30 -6.30
CA VAL A 88 -11.67 9.24 -5.18
C VAL A 88 -12.93 9.14 -4.32
N LYS A 89 -12.74 8.88 -3.03
CA LYS A 89 -13.84 8.88 -2.05
C LYS A 89 -13.99 10.27 -1.47
N THR A 90 -15.21 10.81 -1.50
CA THR A 90 -15.54 12.13 -0.95
C THR A 90 -15.24 12.23 0.54
N ASP A 91 -15.42 11.14 1.29
CA ASP A 91 -15.21 11.11 2.75
C ASP A 91 -13.75 11.37 3.15
N PHE A 92 -12.79 10.99 2.29
CA PHE A 92 -11.37 11.10 2.55
C PHE A 92 -10.65 12.08 1.61
N ALA A 93 -11.36 12.64 0.63
CA ALA A 93 -10.81 13.41 -0.48
C ALA A 93 -9.63 12.72 -1.21
N ALA A 94 -9.56 11.39 -1.13
CA ALA A 94 -8.49 10.57 -1.68
C ALA A 94 -9.03 9.20 -2.12
N SER A 95 -8.34 8.57 -3.05
CA SER A 95 -8.57 7.18 -3.47
C SER A 95 -7.83 6.19 -2.57
N ALA A 96 -8.30 4.93 -2.55
CA ALA A 96 -7.64 3.89 -1.77
C ALA A 96 -6.21 3.63 -2.26
N ALA A 97 -5.99 3.71 -3.58
CA ALA A 97 -4.67 3.54 -4.16
C ALA A 97 -3.71 4.68 -3.77
N GLU A 98 -4.19 5.93 -3.74
CA GLU A 98 -3.40 7.07 -3.27
C GLU A 98 -2.98 6.93 -1.82
N MET A 99 -3.87 6.47 -0.95
CA MET A 99 -3.55 6.26 0.46
C MET A 99 -2.50 5.15 0.67
N VAL A 100 -2.48 4.13 -0.19
CA VAL A 100 -1.53 3.01 -0.09
C VAL A 100 -0.18 3.35 -0.71
N TYR A 101 -0.17 3.98 -1.89
CA TYR A 101 1.06 4.23 -2.66
C TYR A 101 1.61 5.66 -2.46
N GLY A 102 0.89 6.53 -1.76
CA GLY A 102 1.25 7.93 -1.55
C GLY A 102 1.11 8.82 -2.80
N SER A 103 0.55 8.30 -3.91
CA SER A 103 0.37 9.03 -5.16
C SER A 103 -0.78 8.49 -6.00
N ALA A 104 -1.34 9.33 -6.87
CA ALA A 104 -2.42 8.97 -7.78
C ALA A 104 -1.96 7.92 -8.80
N LEU A 105 -2.73 6.84 -8.95
CA LEU A 105 -2.46 5.87 -10.01
C LEU A 105 -2.80 6.48 -11.37
N ARG A 106 -1.85 6.39 -12.31
CA ARG A 106 -2.09 6.77 -13.70
C ARG A 106 -2.81 5.63 -14.42
N LEU A 107 -4.10 5.81 -14.68
CA LEU A 107 -4.92 4.83 -15.41
C LEU A 107 -4.67 4.90 -16.92
N PRO A 108 -4.90 3.81 -17.68
CA PRO A 108 -4.80 3.78 -19.14
C PRO A 108 -5.53 4.93 -19.85
N GLY A 109 -6.70 5.36 -19.33
CA GLY A 109 -7.45 6.50 -19.88
C GLY A 109 -6.74 7.85 -19.74
N HIS A 110 -5.96 8.04 -18.67
CA HIS A 110 -5.21 9.28 -18.39
C HIS A 110 -3.89 9.41 -19.17
N PHE A 111 -3.56 8.43 -20.01
CA PHE A 111 -2.43 8.58 -20.93
C PHE A 111 -2.78 9.51 -22.11
N PHE A 112 -4.07 9.57 -22.46
CA PHE A 112 -4.54 10.34 -23.61
C PHE A 112 -5.08 11.72 -23.24
N ASP A 113 -5.28 11.98 -21.94
CA ASP A 113 -5.50 13.34 -21.47
C ASP A 113 -4.24 14.15 -21.80
N PRO A 114 -4.33 15.22 -22.62
CA PRO A 114 -3.24 16.16 -22.69
C PRO A 114 -3.03 16.63 -21.27
N MET A 115 -1.84 16.36 -20.71
CA MET A 115 -1.41 17.03 -19.49
C MET A 115 -1.77 18.50 -19.71
N PRO A 116 -2.61 19.16 -18.89
CA PRO A 116 -2.74 20.60 -18.99
C PRO A 116 -1.31 21.06 -18.89
N GLU A 117 -0.77 21.62 -19.99
CA GLU A 117 0.66 21.85 -20.12
C GLU A 117 1.10 22.41 -18.80
N ALA A 118 1.90 21.63 -18.06
CA ALA A 118 2.43 22.15 -16.83
C ALA A 118 3.16 23.39 -17.31
N SER A 119 2.64 24.56 -16.99
CA SER A 119 3.20 25.87 -17.33
C SER A 119 4.55 26.11 -16.67
N LEU A 120 5.18 25.03 -16.21
CA LEU A 120 6.48 24.92 -15.64
C LEU A 120 7.32 24.25 -16.69
N SER A 121 8.14 25.07 -17.35
CA SER A 121 9.30 24.59 -18.08
C SER A 121 10.04 23.58 -17.20
N GLN A 122 10.68 22.59 -17.81
CA GLN A 122 11.56 21.66 -17.10
C GLN A 122 12.54 22.40 -16.17
N ALA A 123 12.97 23.60 -16.56
CA ALA A 123 13.78 24.49 -15.75
C ALA A 123 13.09 24.95 -14.45
N ASP A 124 11.81 25.31 -14.50
CA ASP A 124 11.04 25.77 -13.34
C ASP A 124 10.78 24.64 -12.35
N PHE A 125 10.48 23.43 -12.86
CA PHE A 125 10.36 22.24 -12.03
C PHE A 125 11.67 21.95 -11.29
N LEU A 126 12.80 21.95 -12.01
CA LEU A 126 14.12 21.71 -11.42
C LEU A 126 14.49 22.80 -10.39
N ALA A 127 14.17 24.06 -10.66
CA ALA A 127 14.40 25.16 -9.72
C ALA A 127 13.59 24.98 -8.43
N ARG A 128 12.30 24.62 -8.54
CA ARG A 128 11.43 24.34 -7.38
C ARG A 128 11.90 23.12 -6.60
N LEU A 129 12.30 22.04 -7.28
CA LEU A 129 12.82 20.83 -6.66
C LEU A 129 14.11 21.12 -5.88
N ARG A 130 15.07 21.83 -6.49
CA ARG A 130 16.31 22.25 -5.82
C ARG A 130 16.01 23.11 -4.60
N SER A 131 15.13 24.10 -4.74
CA SER A 131 14.70 24.93 -3.60
C SER A 131 14.05 24.11 -2.48
N ALA A 132 13.27 23.08 -2.80
CA ALA A 132 12.64 22.22 -1.80
C ALA A 132 13.68 21.34 -1.09
N LEU A 133 14.59 20.72 -1.85
CA LEU A 133 15.68 19.91 -1.29
C LEU A 133 16.61 20.73 -0.40
N CYS A 134 16.92 21.98 -0.76
CA CYS A 134 17.71 22.88 0.07
C CYS A 134 17.03 23.24 1.41
N ARG A 135 15.70 23.13 1.52
CA ARG A 135 14.96 23.38 2.77
C ARG A 135 14.92 22.16 3.69
N LEU A 136 15.18 20.96 3.16
CA LEU A 136 15.30 19.77 4.00
C LEU A 136 16.61 19.88 4.79
N ARG A 137 16.51 20.08 6.10
CA ARG A 137 17.68 19.92 6.97
C ARG A 137 18.03 18.44 7.00
N PRO A 138 19.30 18.06 6.77
CA PRO A 138 19.74 16.72 7.09
C PRO A 138 19.36 16.44 8.54
N LEU A 139 18.55 15.40 8.77
CA LEU A 139 18.38 14.90 10.12
C LEU A 139 19.78 14.47 10.58
N PRO A 140 20.23 14.87 11.78
CA PRO A 140 21.49 14.37 12.30
C PRO A 140 21.41 12.85 12.27
N VAL A 141 22.32 12.25 11.51
CA VAL A 141 22.50 10.80 11.51
C VAL A 141 22.70 10.44 12.97
N ARG A 142 21.86 9.54 13.51
CA ARG A 142 22.05 9.02 14.87
C ARG A 142 23.53 8.68 14.99
N GLU A 143 24.22 9.22 15.99
CA GLU A 143 25.62 8.87 16.28
C GLU A 143 25.65 7.37 16.60
N CYS A 144 25.73 6.56 15.56
CA CYS A 144 25.97 5.13 15.67
C CYS A 144 27.42 5.04 16.16
N SER A 145 27.57 4.51 17.38
CA SER A 145 28.82 4.30 18.12
C SER A 145 30.10 4.61 17.34
N SER A 146 30.93 5.49 17.89
CA SER A 146 32.24 5.95 17.39
C SER A 146 33.32 4.84 17.25
N ARG A 147 32.93 3.63 16.84
CA ARG A 147 33.88 2.60 16.43
C ARG A 147 34.62 3.13 15.20
N PRO A 148 35.96 3.20 15.21
CA PRO A 148 36.70 3.55 14.01
C PRO A 148 36.33 2.54 12.94
N PHE A 149 35.72 3.01 11.85
CA PHE A 149 35.42 2.18 10.70
C PHE A 149 36.76 1.76 10.08
N TYR A 150 37.02 0.46 10.02
CA TYR A 150 38.24 -0.08 9.42
C TYR A 150 38.12 0.05 7.90
N VAL A 151 38.94 0.92 7.30
CA VAL A 151 39.09 1.01 5.84
C VAL A 151 40.28 0.15 5.43
N PRO A 152 40.08 -0.92 4.64
CA PRO A 152 41.18 -1.71 4.10
C PRO A 152 42.10 -0.82 3.25
N LYS A 153 43.41 -0.92 3.45
CA LYS A 153 44.40 -0.14 2.68
C LYS A 153 44.35 -0.44 1.19
N ASP A 154 43.91 -1.63 0.83
CA ASP A 154 43.78 -2.10 -0.55
C ASP A 154 42.65 -1.40 -1.32
N LEU A 155 41.72 -0.72 -0.62
CA LEU A 155 40.66 0.07 -1.25
C LEU A 155 41.23 1.21 -2.11
N LEU A 156 42.38 1.79 -1.73
CA LEU A 156 43.02 2.86 -2.49
C LEU A 156 43.58 2.39 -3.83
N ASN A 157 43.84 1.09 -3.96
CA ASN A 157 44.37 0.47 -5.19
C ASN A 157 43.32 -0.38 -5.92
N ALA A 158 42.07 -0.40 -5.44
CA ALA A 158 41.01 -1.17 -6.06
C ALA A 158 40.57 -0.49 -7.36
N SER A 159 40.69 -1.19 -8.49
CA SER A 159 40.18 -0.71 -9.78
C SER A 159 38.67 -0.86 -9.91
N HIS A 160 38.06 -1.76 -9.14
CA HIS A 160 36.63 -2.05 -9.16
C HIS A 160 36.14 -2.31 -7.73
N VAL A 161 34.98 -1.74 -7.40
CA VAL A 161 34.21 -2.04 -6.19
C VAL A 161 33.00 -2.83 -6.67
N PHE A 162 32.84 -4.07 -6.20
CA PHE A 162 31.63 -4.87 -6.44
C PHE A 162 30.58 -4.58 -5.37
#